data_AF-A0A5Q4GP11-F1
#
_entry.id   AF-A0A5Q4GP11-F1
#
_cell.length_a   1.000
_cell.length_b   1.000
_cell.length_c   1.000
_cell.angle_alpha   90.00
_cell.angle_beta   90.00
_cell.angle_gamma   90.00
#
_symmetry.space_group_name_H-M   'P 1'
#
loop_
_entity.id
_entity.type
_entity.pdbx_description
1 polymer ?
#
loop_
_entity_poly.entity_id
_entity_poly.type
_entity_poly.pdbx_seq_one_letter_code
_entity_poly.pdbx_strand_id
1 'polypeptide(L)' 'TGEIRYGALAHGGFLGFGETLVAVPWQAFTVQAIEGWTEFQLVLDASQEQIQQAAGFDHDHWPNIANPGLAEELGTQ' A
#
# COMPACT_ATOMS: atom_id res chain seq x y z
N THR A 1 17.52 13.76 7.13
CA THR A 1 17.26 12.31 7.03
C THR A 1 16.06 12.12 6.13
N GLY A 2 16.03 11.04 5.34
CA GLY A 2 14.86 10.68 4.55
C GLY A 2 13.99 9.71 5.34
N GLU A 3 12.67 9.88 5.30
CA GLU A 3 11.70 8.96 5.88
C GLU A 3 10.74 8.49 4.80
N ILE A 4 10.46 7.19 4.77
CA ILE A 4 9.45 6.62 3.86
C ILE A 4 8.08 6.89 4.48
N ARG A 5 7.28 7.72 3.80
CA ARG A 5 5.92 8.05 4.28
C ARG A 5 4.92 6.93 4.00
N TYR A 6 4.96 6.35 2.79
CA TYR A 6 4.01 5.34 2.35
C TYR A 6 4.52 4.57 1.12
N GLY A 7 3.94 3.40 0.86
CA GLY A 7 4.06 2.68 -0.41
C GLY A 7 2.82 2.92 -1.28
N ALA A 8 2.99 2.98 -2.60
CA ALA A 8 1.88 3.02 -3.55
C ALA A 8 1.58 1.61 -4.04
N LEU A 9 0.37 1.12 -3.77
CA LEU A 9 -0.11 -0.18 -4.22
C LEU A 9 -1.05 0.01 -5.41
N ALA A 10 -0.68 -0.51 -6.57
CA ALA A 10 -1.56 -0.53 -7.75
C ALA A 10 -2.58 -1.66 -7.63
N HIS A 11 -3.86 -1.36 -7.86
CA HIS A 11 -4.92 -2.36 -7.95
C HIS A 11 -5.91 -2.03 -9.09
N GLY A 12 -6.45 -3.08 -9.70
CA GLY A 12 -7.31 -2.95 -10.88
C GLY A 12 -6.53 -2.59 -12.16
N GLY A 13 -7.15 -2.85 -13.32
CA GLY A 13 -6.56 -2.53 -14.63
C GLY A 13 -5.51 -3.53 -15.13
N PHE A 14 -4.88 -3.17 -16.25
CA PHE A 14 -3.66 -3.79 -16.79
C PHE A 14 -2.56 -2.73 -16.72
N LEU A 15 -1.30 -3.13 -16.47
CA LEU A 15 -0.11 -2.26 -16.39
C LEU A 15 -0.19 -1.03 -17.33
N GLY A 16 -0.55 0.14 -16.80
CA GLY A 16 -0.64 1.42 -17.52
C GLY A 16 -2.03 1.90 -17.96
N PHE A 17 -3.10 1.12 -17.78
CA PHE A 17 -4.47 1.51 -18.15
C PHE A 17 -5.50 1.11 -17.08
N GLY A 18 -6.16 2.12 -16.51
CA GLY A 18 -7.24 1.93 -15.54
C GLY A 18 -6.79 1.37 -14.19
N GLU A 19 -5.49 1.44 -13.89
CA GLU A 19 -4.98 1.12 -12.56
C GLU A 19 -5.25 2.26 -11.59
N THR A 20 -5.63 1.89 -10.37
CA THR A 20 -5.81 2.84 -9.27
C THR A 20 -4.69 2.61 -8.27
N LEU A 21 -3.95 3.66 -7.90
CA LEU A 21 -2.95 3.57 -6.84
C LEU A 21 -3.57 3.86 -5.50
N VAL A 22 -3.21 3.09 -4.48
CA VAL A 22 -3.62 3.32 -3.10
C VAL A 22 -2.38 3.60 -2.26
N ALA A 23 -2.43 4.67 -1.47
CA ALA A 23 -1.32 5.09 -0.62
C ALA A 23 -1.40 4.37 0.73
N VAL A 24 -0.54 3.36 0.92
CA VAL A 24 -0.50 2.52 2.11
C VAL A 24 0.59 3.01 3.08
N PRO A 25 0.25 3.36 4.34
CA PRO A 25 1.24 3.82 5.31
C PRO A 25 2.38 2.81 5.48
N TRP A 26 3.63 3.29 5.59
CA TRP A 26 4.78 2.40 5.75
C TRP A 26 4.65 1.47 6.98
N GLN A 27 4.01 1.96 8.04
CA GLN A 27 3.77 1.23 9.28
C GLN A 27 2.80 0.06 9.15
N ALA A 28 1.99 0.01 8.07
CA ALA A 28 1.09 -1.10 7.82
C ALA A 28 1.79 -2.30 7.16
N PHE A 29 3.02 -2.12 6.66
CA PHE A 29 3.80 -3.20 6.08
C PHE A 29 4.62 -3.93 7.14
N THR A 30 4.58 -5.25 7.08
CA THR A 30 5.48 -6.12 7.81
C THR A 30 6.56 -6.63 6.85
N VAL A 31 7.83 -6.42 7.22
CA VAL A 31 8.96 -7.00 6.47
C VAL A 31 9.18 -8.41 6.96
N GLN A 32 8.97 -9.39 6.09
CA GLN A 32 9.20 -10.80 6.38
C GLN A 32 10.44 -11.29 5.64
N ALA A 33 11.38 -11.88 6.38
CA ALA A 33 12.51 -12.59 5.82
C ALA A 33 12.07 -14.03 5.52
N ILE A 34 12.37 -14.51 4.32
CA ILE A 34 12.07 -15.89 3.95
C ILE A 34 13.30 -16.74 4.27
N GLU A 35 13.13 -17.77 5.10
CA GLU A 35 14.23 -18.65 5.49
C GLU A 35 14.88 -19.30 4.25
N GLY A 36 16.21 -19.14 4.13
CA GLY A 36 16.98 -19.66 3.00
C GLY A 36 17.08 -18.73 1.78
N TRP A 37 16.47 -17.54 1.82
CA TRP A 37 16.55 -16.55 0.75
C TRP A 37 17.19 -15.25 1.23
N THR A 38 17.79 -14.49 0.30
CA THR A 38 18.37 -13.15 0.59
C THR A 38 17.35 -12.03 0.41
N GLU A 39 16.13 -12.36 -0.03
CA GLU A 39 15.08 -11.41 -0.36
C GLU A 39 14.13 -11.20 0.82
N PHE A 40 13.57 -9.99 0.90
CA PHE A 40 12.58 -9.60 1.89
C PHE A 40 11.23 -9.39 1.21
N GLN A 41 10.16 -9.88 1.83
CA GLN A 41 8.80 -9.60 1.40
C GLN A 41 8.19 -8.49 2.24
N LEU A 42 7.56 -7.52 1.57
CA LEU A 42 6.66 -6.57 2.21
C LEU A 42 5.27 -7.18 2.22
N VAL A 43 4.80 -7.54 3.41
CA VAL A 43 3.49 -8.15 3.62
C VAL A 43 2.55 -7.09 4.19
N LEU A 44 1.38 -6.98 3.58
CA LEU A 44 0.30 -6.09 4.00
C LEU A 44 -0.91 -6.96 4.38
N ASP A 45 -1.37 -6.86 5.62
CA ASP A 45 -2.57 -7.57 6.08
C ASP A 45 -3.81 -6.74 5.73
N ALA A 46 -4.27 -6.86 4.48
CA ALA A 46 -5.43 -6.13 3.97
C ALA A 46 -6.33 -7.05 3.15
N SER A 47 -7.64 -6.91 3.30
CA SER A 47 -8.60 -7.60 2.44
C SER A 47 -8.69 -6.93 1.07
N GLN A 48 -9.07 -7.71 0.04
CA GLN A 48 -9.27 -7.18 -1.30
C GLN A 48 -10.36 -6.09 -1.34
N GLU A 49 -11.36 -6.18 -0.47
CA GLU A 49 -12.42 -5.16 -0.35
C GLU A 49 -11.87 -3.85 0.22
N GLN A 50 -11.04 -3.89 1.26
CA GLN A 50 -10.38 -2.70 1.83
C GLN A 50 -9.53 -1.97 0.78
N ILE A 51 -8.77 -2.71 -0.02
CA ILE A 51 -7.96 -2.12 -1.09
C ILE A 51 -8.84 -1.50 -2.19
N GLN A 52 -9.96 -2.13 -2.55
CA GLN A 52 -10.87 -1.61 -3.57
C GLN A 52 -11.70 -0.40 -3.11
N GLN A 53 -12.01 -0.32 -1.81
CA GLN A 53 -12.77 0.79 -1.23
C GLN A 53 -11.88 1.97 -0.81
N ALA A 54 -10.57 1.74 -0.68
CA ALA A 54 -9.62 2.79 -0.36
C ALA A 54 -9.65 3.92 -1.40
N ALA A 55 -9.51 5.15 -0.92
CA ALA A 55 -9.34 6.31 -1.79
C ALA A 55 -8.04 6.16 -2.60
N GLY A 56 -8.22 5.98 -3.91
CA GLY A 56 -7.12 5.88 -4.85
C GLY A 56 -6.63 7.24 -5.37
N PHE A 57 -5.49 7.22 -6.05
CA PHE A 57 -4.90 8.38 -6.72
C PHE A 57 -4.24 7.97 -8.05
N ASP A 58 -4.05 8.94 -8.94
CA ASP A 58 -3.35 8.76 -10.21
C ASP A 58 -1.83 8.86 -10.03
N HIS A 59 -1.08 8.12 -10.85
CA HIS A 59 0.39 8.13 -10.83
C HIS A 59 1.04 9.50 -11.12
N ASP A 60 0.30 10.45 -11.70
CA ASP A 60 0.74 11.84 -11.93
C ASP A 60 0.51 12.73 -10.70
N HIS A 61 -0.33 12.31 -9.75
CA HIS A 61 -0.79 13.12 -8.63
C HIS A 61 -0.61 12.39 -7.30
N TRP A 62 0.64 12.22 -6.89
CA TRP A 62 0.99 11.55 -5.64
C TRP A 62 0.53 12.37 -4.42
N PRO A 63 -0.14 11.74 -3.43
CA PRO A 63 -0.64 12.45 -2.26
C PRO A 63 0.49 12.82 -1.31
N ASN A 64 0.35 13.93 -0.60
CA ASN A 64 1.32 14.31 0.43
C ASN A 64 1.24 13.44 1.70
N ILE A 65 0.17 12.67 1.86
CA ILE A 65 -0.06 11.79 3.02
C ILE A 65 -0.61 10.45 2.53
N ALA A 66 -0.35 9.38 3.29
CA ALA A 66 -1.02 8.09 3.07
C ALA A 66 -2.53 8.25 3.27
N ASN A 67 -3.34 7.33 2.73
CA ASN A 67 -4.78 7.38 2.96
C ASN A 67 -5.09 7.08 4.45
N PRO A 68 -5.57 8.06 5.25
CA PRO A 68 -5.78 7.87 6.67
C PRO A 68 -6.87 6.85 6.98
N GLY A 69 -7.92 6.78 6.15
CA GLY A 69 -9.00 5.80 6.34
C GLY A 69 -8.50 4.36 6.24
N LEU A 70 -7.61 4.09 5.27
CA LEU A 70 -7.00 2.77 5.13
C LEU A 70 -6.14 2.41 6.36
N ALA A 71 -5.43 3.37 6.95
CA ALA A 71 -4.64 3.10 8.16
C ALA A 71 -5.50 2.68 9.36
N GLU A 72 -6.66 3.32 9.53
CA GLU A 72 -7.62 3.00 10.59
C GLU A 72 -8.24 1.61 10.38
N GLU A 73 -8.55 1.26 9.13
CA GLU A 73 -9.10 -0.06 8.77
C GLU A 73 -8.11 -1.20 8.97
N LEU A 74 -6.81 -0.97 8.75
CA LEU A 74 -5.75 -1.98 8.93
C LEU A 74 -5.31 -2.12 10.40
N GLY A 75 -5.47 -1.07 11.21
CA GLY A 75 -5.08 -1.05 12.62
C GLY A 75 -6.12 -1.64 13.59
N THR A 76 -7.30 -2.02 13.08
CA THR A 76 -8.43 -2.47 13.90
C THR A 76 -8.71 -3.96 13.68
N GLN A 77 -7.97 -4.84 14.34
CA GLN A 77 -8.42 -6.20 14.71
C GLN A 77 -7.97 -6.55 16.13
#